data_AF-L9Y5T7-F1
#
_entry.id   AF-L9Y5T7-F1
#
_cell.length_a   1.000
_cell.length_b   1.000
_cell.length_c   1.000
_cell.angle_alpha   90.00
_cell.angle_beta   90.00
_cell.angle_gamma   90.00
#
_symmetry.space_group_name_H-M   'P 1'
#
loop_
_entity.id
_entity.type
_entity.pdbx_description
1 polymer ?
#
loop_
_entity_poly.entity_id
_entity_poly.type
_entity_poly.pdbx_seq_one_letter_code
_entity_poly.pdbx_strand_id
1 'polypeptide(L)'
;MDVSLLRKGGVYEVQSASGNTYEVDVASKTCTCPDFTKHQPSGGCKHLRRVDIEIRSGHVPRPDGRLPATVGVAEQLAEAVHDLDREIEEREAKRRELQIALEVLEEYSN
;
A
#
# COMPACT_ATOMS: atom_id res chain seq x y z
N MET A 1 29.54 1.95 12.95
CA MET A 1 28.79 0.82 13.54
C MET A 1 27.71 0.48 12.55
N ASP A 2 27.73 -0.74 12.00
CA ASP A 2 26.72 -1.22 11.07
C ASP A 2 25.82 -2.25 11.75
N VAL A 3 24.52 -2.11 11.55
CA VAL A 3 23.49 -2.99 12.09
C VAL A 3 22.88 -3.75 10.90
N SER A 4 22.83 -5.07 11.00
CA SER A 4 22.26 -5.94 9.98
C SER A 4 21.17 -6.83 10.58
N LEU A 5 20.11 -7.08 9.82
CA LEU A 5 19.02 -7.96 10.20
C LEU A 5 19.51 -9.42 10.22
N LEU A 6 19.70 -9.99 11.41
CA LEU A 6 20.32 -11.32 11.61
C LEU A 6 19.48 -12.47 11.02
N ARG A 7 18.16 -12.30 10.91
CA ARG A 7 17.23 -13.27 10.34
C ARG A 7 16.20 -12.52 9.50
N LYS A 8 16.01 -12.91 8.24
CA LYS A 8 14.91 -12.40 7.41
C LYS A 8 13.58 -12.73 8.10
N GLY A 9 12.66 -11.76 8.08
CA GLY A 9 11.29 -11.94 8.57
C GLY A 9 10.54 -12.97 7.72
N GLY A 10 9.34 -13.33 8.15
CA GLY A 10 8.58 -14.38 7.46
C GLY A 10 7.74 -15.24 8.38
N VAL A 11 7.81 -14.99 9.69
CA VAL A 11 6.88 -15.55 10.68
C VAL A 11 5.75 -14.55 10.87
N TYR A 12 4.53 -15.02 10.65
CA TYR A 12 3.30 -14.23 10.75
C TYR A 12 2.40 -14.84 11.79
N GLU A 13 1.77 -13.98 12.59
CA GLU A 13 0.71 -14.38 13.50
C GLU A 13 -0.64 -14.36 12.77
N VAL A 14 -1.41 -15.45 12.87
CA VAL A 14 -2.76 -15.54 12.33
C VAL A 14 -3.73 -15.90 13.44
N GLN A 15 -4.66 -15.00 13.70
CA GLN A 15 -5.76 -15.23 14.63
C GLN A 15 -6.97 -15.85 13.90
N SER A 16 -7.50 -16.93 14.44
CA SER A 16 -8.73 -17.55 13.94
C SER A 16 -9.96 -16.85 14.51
N ALA A 17 -11.10 -17.00 13.83
CA ALA A 17 -12.40 -16.53 14.34
C ALA A 17 -12.79 -17.18 15.68
N SER A 18 -12.18 -18.33 16.02
CA SER A 18 -12.37 -19.01 17.31
C SER A 18 -11.46 -18.47 18.42
N GLY A 19 -10.68 -17.41 18.17
CA GLY A 19 -9.77 -16.81 19.14
C GLY A 19 -8.43 -17.53 19.33
N ASN A 20 -8.10 -18.51 18.48
CA ASN A 20 -6.80 -19.19 18.55
C ASN A 20 -5.78 -18.45 17.69
N THR A 21 -4.54 -18.42 18.17
CA THR A 21 -3.42 -17.79 17.48
C THR A 21 -2.47 -18.85 16.95
N TYR A 22 -2.07 -18.71 15.68
CA TYR A 22 -1.11 -19.62 15.04
C TYR A 22 0.04 -18.84 14.43
N GLU A 23 1.24 -19.42 14.50
CA GLU A 23 2.42 -18.91 13.83
C GLU A 23 2.55 -19.59 12.47
N VAL A 24 2.84 -18.79 11.45
CA VAL A 24 3.02 -19.22 10.08
C VAL A 24 4.37 -18.75 9.60
N ASP A 25 5.28 -19.68 9.34
CA ASP A 25 6.57 -19.39 8.73
C ASP A 25 6.48 -19.69 7.23
N VAL A 26 6.37 -18.64 6.42
CA VAL A 26 6.28 -18.78 4.95
C VAL A 26 7.62 -19.16 4.32
N ALA A 27 8.75 -18.88 4.98
CA ALA A 27 10.06 -19.26 4.47
C ALA A 27 10.28 -20.77 4.58
N SER A 28 9.91 -21.36 5.73
CA SER A 28 9.92 -22.82 5.91
C SER A 28 8.64 -23.51 5.42
N LYS A 29 7.61 -22.75 5.01
CA LYS A 29 6.27 -23.22 4.65
C LYS A 29 5.62 -24.06 5.75
N THR A 30 5.81 -23.65 7.01
CA THR A 30 5.24 -24.33 8.19
C THR A 30 4.17 -23.49 8.87
N CYS A 31 3.29 -24.16 9.60
CA CYS A 31 2.28 -23.51 10.43
C CYS A 31 2.06 -24.33 11.70
N THR A 32 1.87 -23.65 12.84
CA THR A 32 1.61 -24.30 14.14
C THR A 32 0.17 -24.82 14.30
N CYS A 33 -0.70 -24.63 13.31
CA CYS A 33 -2.08 -25.10 13.39
C CYS A 33 -2.18 -26.63 13.28
N PRO A 34 -3.15 -27.26 13.96
CA PRO A 34 -3.33 -28.72 13.95
C PRO A 34 -3.63 -29.28 12.56
N ASP A 35 -4.24 -28.49 11.67
CA ASP A 35 -4.55 -28.92 10.30
C ASP A 35 -3.30 -29.11 9.45
N PHE A 36 -2.22 -28.36 9.74
CA PHE A 36 -0.97 -28.48 8.98
C PHE A 36 -0.34 -29.86 9.13
N THR A 37 -0.31 -30.41 10.35
CA THR A 37 0.19 -31.76 10.62
C THR A 37 -0.65 -32.84 9.94
N LYS A 38 -1.98 -32.64 9.86
CA LYS A 38 -2.91 -33.59 9.25
C LYS A 38 -2.82 -33.69 7.73
N HIS A 39 -2.34 -32.63 7.07
CA HIS A 39 -2.22 -32.57 5.60
C HIS A 39 -0.79 -32.85 5.09
N GLN A 40 0.08 -33.44 5.91
CA GLN A 40 1.38 -33.93 5.43
C GLN A 40 1.20 -35.22 4.58
N PRO A 41 2.03 -35.44 3.54
CA PRO A 41 3.19 -34.65 3.10
C PRO A 41 2.86 -33.61 2.02
N SER A 42 1.64 -33.56 1.49
CA SER A 42 1.27 -32.60 0.43
C SER A 42 1.35 -31.15 0.90
N GLY A 43 1.21 -30.93 2.22
CA GLY A 43 1.65 -29.74 2.92
C GLY A 43 0.80 -28.52 2.61
N GLY A 44 0.01 -28.08 3.57
CA GLY A 44 -0.75 -26.84 3.43
C GLY A 44 -1.87 -26.72 4.43
N CYS A 45 -2.11 -25.48 4.88
CA CYS A 45 -3.27 -25.15 5.69
C CYS A 45 -3.84 -23.82 5.19
N LYS A 46 -5.07 -23.52 5.60
CA LYS A 46 -5.71 -22.24 5.26
C LYS A 46 -4.88 -21.02 5.71
N HIS A 47 -4.11 -21.15 6.79
CA HIS A 47 -3.31 -20.05 7.34
C HIS A 47 -2.14 -19.69 6.42
N LEU A 48 -1.42 -20.67 5.85
CA LEU A 48 -0.39 -20.42 4.83
C LEU A 48 -0.96 -19.67 3.63
N ARG A 49 -2.13 -20.09 3.13
CA ARG A 49 -2.81 -19.42 2.02
C ARG A 49 -3.28 -18.01 2.37
N ARG A 50 -3.78 -17.80 3.59
CA ARG A 50 -4.20 -16.50 4.09
C ARG A 50 -3.02 -15.53 4.15
N VAL A 51 -1.90 -15.95 4.73
CA VAL A 51 -0.68 -15.13 4.81
C VAL A 51 -0.15 -14.78 3.42
N ASP A 52 -0.14 -15.72 2.48
CA ASP A 52 0.26 -15.46 1.09
C ASP A 52 -0.65 -14.46 0.37
N ILE A 53 -1.95 -14.42 0.68
CA ILE A 53 -2.87 -13.40 0.17
C ILE A 53 -2.54 -12.04 0.78
N GLU A 54 -2.39 -11.94 2.11
CA GLU A 54 -2.11 -10.66 2.78
C GLU A 54 -0.77 -10.04 2.35
N ILE A 55 0.26 -10.88 2.12
CA ILE A 55 1.56 -10.44 1.60
C ILE A 55 1.40 -9.88 0.18
N ARG A 56 0.67 -10.59 -0.70
CA ARG A 56 0.46 -10.14 -2.10
C ARG A 56 -0.41 -8.91 -2.20
N SER A 57 -1.40 -8.77 -1.32
CA SER A 57 -2.23 -7.57 -1.22
C SER A 57 -1.52 -6.38 -0.57
N GLY A 58 -0.35 -6.61 0.04
CA GLY A 58 0.42 -5.55 0.68
C GLY A 58 -0.21 -5.02 1.98
N HIS A 59 -0.98 -5.84 2.69
CA HIS A 59 -1.48 -5.47 4.02
C HIS A 59 -0.49 -5.78 5.14
N VAL A 60 0.46 -6.69 4.89
CA VAL A 60 1.52 -7.05 5.83
C VAL A 60 2.90 -6.88 5.18
N PRO A 61 3.96 -6.65 5.97
CA PRO A 61 5.32 -6.60 5.47
C PRO A 61 5.69 -7.90 4.74
N ARG A 62 6.51 -7.78 3.70
CA ARG A 62 7.02 -8.94 2.97
C ARG A 62 8.04 -9.72 3.84
N PRO A 63 8.27 -11.01 3.57
CA PRO A 63 9.26 -11.80 4.32
C PRO A 63 10.69 -11.24 4.23
N ASP A 64 11.02 -10.50 3.18
CA ASP A 64 12.30 -9.79 3.08
C ASP A 64 12.42 -8.57 4.02
N GLY A 65 11.39 -8.31 4.84
CA GLY A 65 11.33 -7.18 5.78
C GLY A 65 10.99 -5.86 5.12
N ARG A 66 10.77 -5.83 3.80
CA ARG A 66 10.36 -4.62 3.08
C ARG A 66 8.86 -4.44 3.24
N LEU A 67 8.46 -3.20 3.53
CA LEU A 67 7.07 -2.82 3.39
C LEU A 67 6.63 -3.09 1.93
N PRO A 68 5.37 -3.48 1.70
CA PRO A 68 4.84 -3.56 0.36
C PRO A 68 5.15 -2.24 -0.32
N ALA A 69 5.83 -2.34 -1.46
CA ALA A 69 6.23 -1.15 -2.18
C ALA A 69 4.95 -0.35 -2.43
N THR A 70 4.97 0.95 -2.16
CA THR A 70 3.85 1.88 -2.35
C THR A 70 3.50 2.06 -3.84
N VAL A 71 3.75 1.04 -4.66
CA VAL A 71 3.78 1.01 -6.12
C VAL A 71 2.40 1.27 -6.74
N GLY A 72 1.33 1.34 -5.94
CA GLY A 72 0.07 1.93 -6.37
C GLY A 72 -0.16 3.36 -5.87
N VAL A 73 0.24 3.66 -4.62
CA VAL A 73 -0.03 4.95 -3.98
C VAL A 73 0.80 6.07 -4.60
N ALA A 74 2.06 5.81 -4.94
CA ALA A 74 2.92 6.80 -5.57
C ALA A 74 2.40 7.17 -6.96
N GLU A 75 1.95 6.20 -7.75
CA GLU A 75 1.37 6.43 -9.08
C GLU A 75 0.04 7.19 -8.97
N GLN A 76 -0.85 6.75 -8.08
CA GLN A 76 -2.12 7.44 -7.82
C GLN A 76 -1.93 8.88 -7.37
N LEU A 77 -0.92 9.14 -6.53
CA LEU A 77 -0.61 10.50 -6.08
C LEU A 77 -0.02 11.32 -7.23
N ALA A 78 0.81 10.75 -8.09
CA ALA A 78 1.35 11.43 -9.26
C ALA A 78 0.22 11.82 -10.25
N GLU A 79 -0.73 10.92 -10.52
CA GLU A 79 -1.92 11.22 -11.33
C GLU A 79 -2.76 12.35 -10.70
N ALA A 80 -3.03 12.26 -9.39
CA ALA A 80 -3.80 13.28 -8.69
C ALA A 80 -3.11 14.66 -8.69
N VAL A 81 -1.78 14.70 -8.57
CA VAL A 81 -1.01 15.95 -8.67
C VAL A 81 -1.15 16.55 -10.08
N HIS A 82 -1.03 15.74 -11.13
CA HIS A 82 -1.21 16.22 -12.51
C HIS A 82 -2.60 16.79 -12.79
N ASP A 83 -3.65 16.16 -12.26
CA ASP A 83 -5.02 16.67 -12.41
C ASP A 83 -5.21 18.01 -11.69
N LEU A 84 -4.62 18.17 -10.49
CA LEU A 84 -4.65 19.43 -9.74
C LEU A 84 -3.87 20.54 -10.46
N ASP A 85 -2.71 20.23 -11.03
CA ASP A 85 -1.91 21.19 -11.80
C ASP A 85 -2.70 21.73 -13.00
N ARG A 86 -3.39 20.86 -13.74
CA ARG A 86 -4.28 21.28 -14.85
C ARG A 86 -5.38 22.23 -14.36
N GLU A 87 -6.01 21.92 -13.23
CA GLU A 87 -7.07 22.77 -12.70
C GLU A 87 -6.55 24.12 -12.15
N ILE A 88 -5.29 24.16 -11.67
CA ILE A 88 -4.62 25.41 -11.31
C ILE A 88 -4.41 26.25 -12.57
N GLU A 89 -3.85 25.68 -13.64
CA GLU A 89 -3.61 26.40 -14.90
C GLU A 89 -4.89 27.02 -15.48
N GLU A 90 -6.00 26.28 -15.47
CA GLU A 90 -7.31 26.77 -15.90
C GLU A 90 -7.81 27.94 -15.04
N ARG A 91 -7.69 27.82 -13.71
CA ARG A 91 -8.07 28.90 -12.78
C ARG A 91 -7.21 30.14 -12.97
N GLU A 92 -5.92 29.97 -13.22
CA GLU A 92 -5.02 31.09 -13.47
C GLU A 92 -5.31 31.78 -14.80
N ALA A 93 -5.65 31.03 -15.85
CA ALA A 93 -6.08 31.60 -17.12
C ALA A 93 -7.34 32.45 -16.95
N LYS A 94 -8.35 31.91 -16.25
CA LYS A 94 -9.59 32.64 -15.95
C LYS A 94 -9.33 33.89 -15.11
N ARG A 95 -8.42 33.81 -14.12
CA ARG A 95 -8.02 34.97 -13.31
C ARG A 95 -7.40 36.06 -14.18
N ARG A 96 -6.52 35.70 -15.12
CA ARG A 96 -5.93 36.65 -16.07
C ARG A 96 -6.98 37.32 -16.95
N GLU A 97 -7.92 36.56 -17.51
CA GLU A 97 -9.02 37.11 -18.32
C GLU A 97 -9.88 38.11 -17.53
N LEU A 98 -10.28 37.75 -16.31
CA LEU A 98 -11.07 38.62 -15.45
C LEU A 98 -10.30 39.89 -15.05
N GLN A 99 -8.99 39.78 -14.82
CA GLN A 99 -8.15 40.92 -14.47
C GLN A 99 -8.03 41.90 -15.64
N ILE A 100 -7.88 41.40 -16.87
CA ILE A 100 -7.91 42.24 -18.09
C ILE A 100 -9.28 42.92 -18.24
N ALA A 101 -10.36 42.17 -18.06
CA ALA A 101 -11.71 42.73 -18.17
C ALA A 101 -11.95 43.84 -17.14
N LEU A 102 -11.42 43.68 -15.92
CA LEU A 102 -11.50 44.69 -14.87
C LEU A 102 -10.72 45.95 -15.24
N GLU A 103 -9.49 45.81 -15.74
CA GLU A 103 -8.64 46.92 -16.19
C GLU A 103 -9.33 47.74 -17.29
N VAL A 104 -9.95 47.07 -18.26
CA VAL A 104 -10.74 47.73 -19.31
C VAL A 104 -11.91 48.54 -18.72
N LEU A 105 -12.66 47.96 -17.78
CA LEU A 105 -13.80 48.65 -17.15
C LEU A 105 -13.38 49.86 -16.32
N GLU A 106 -12.22 49.78 -15.65
CA GLU A 106 -11.63 50.90 -14.93
C GLU A 106 -11.22 52.04 -15.87
N GLU A 107 -10.66 51.73 -17.04
CA GLU A 107 -10.32 52.73 -18.07
C GLU A 107 -11.55 53.47 -18.59
N TYR A 108 -12.68 52.79 -18.82
CA TYR A 108 -13.94 53.43 -19.23
C TYR A 108 -14.62 54.26 -18.13
N SER A 109 -14.20 54.09 -16.87
CA SER A 109 -14.79 54.78 -15.72
C SER A 109 -14.02 56.05 -15.31
N ASN A 110 -12.86 56.31 -15.93
CA ASN A 110 -12.06 57.55 -15.80
C ASN A 110 -12.33 58.52 -16.96
#